data_AF-A0A8H7NLA3-F1
#
_entry.id   AF-A0A8H7NLA3-F1
#
_cell.length_a   1.000
_cell.length_b   1.000
_cell.length_c   1.000
_cell.angle_alpha   90.00
_cell.angle_beta   90.00
_cell.angle_gamma   90.00
#
_symmetry.space_group_name_H-M   'P 1'
#
loop_
_entity.id
_entity.type
_entity.pdbx_description
1 polymer ?
#
loop_
_entity_poly.entity_id
_entity_poly.type
_entity_poly.pdbx_seq_one_letter_code
_entity_poly.pdbx_strand_id
1 'polypeptide(L)'
;MDIVDAISSPGTTLATVSLVACVGGFVVLLHILLSRPKALYHIRSFLQSSSRESPKKLSDTDYSTVFPPSQRPVLGQLIPVASPGRDLSVSPRPVLPLDSNYLSAPSSSYVYSGFTVEEIKALGNFPDYSILSGVPHPTPLKQFDIDKALPRPYRPFRWSYHQTMSFKKLETDFWIELESTYRERVRQRQALFAQHGKDVLQALPGSELACKELMEMVLQFICIRYPNCFQLKGNVFINHVLGTKDDLSAKDPLLVLLDNVPEDFGISLRDHQTGRYMLRAGVICSSVDWNLGEKIGLGLPAIHKRVPDYKEKMERSMDRFFTKMPANGPIQRGSWGLEMGQPLYLPLEVKPSSTESTSDQTFSLMRCICAWIGRLCGGCPYRAQLCSISRHCLLLSRSSKMSHISLLLFSRF
;
A
#
# COMPACT_ATOMS: atom_id res chain seq x y z
N MET A 1 46.37 16.71 -91.70
CA MET A 1 47.10 15.46 -91.92
C MET A 1 46.37 14.39 -91.13
N ASP A 2 45.43 13.75 -91.82
CA ASP A 2 45.16 12.30 -91.87
C ASP A 2 44.69 11.59 -90.58
N ILE A 3 43.44 11.06 -90.53
CA ILE A 3 42.99 9.71 -91.02
C ILE A 3 43.51 8.61 -90.06
N VAL A 4 42.78 7.62 -89.52
CA VAL A 4 41.42 7.06 -89.70
C VAL A 4 41.09 6.13 -88.50
N ASP A 5 39.80 5.83 -88.36
CA ASP A 5 39.08 4.80 -87.59
C ASP A 5 39.78 3.44 -87.30
N ALA A 6 39.40 2.76 -86.20
CA ALA A 6 38.51 1.58 -86.27
C ALA A 6 38.34 0.81 -84.94
N ILE A 7 37.09 0.42 -84.74
CA ILE A 7 36.40 -0.33 -83.69
C ILE A 7 36.93 -1.76 -83.46
N SER A 8 36.94 -2.21 -82.18
CA SER A 8 36.58 -3.59 -81.82
C SER A 8 36.05 -3.65 -80.37
N SER A 9 34.85 -4.20 -80.19
CA SER A 9 34.14 -4.38 -78.90
C SER A 9 34.53 -5.70 -78.22
N PRO A 10 34.45 -5.78 -76.88
CA PRO A 10 33.69 -6.89 -76.30
C PRO A 10 32.80 -6.41 -75.16
N GLY A 11 31.53 -6.12 -75.47
CA GLY A 11 30.48 -5.85 -74.49
C GLY A 11 29.44 -6.96 -74.43
N THR A 12 29.76 -8.17 -73.94
CA THR A 12 28.74 -9.22 -73.71
C THR A 12 29.08 -10.27 -72.62
N THR A 13 30.01 -10.02 -71.68
CA THR A 13 30.31 -11.01 -70.60
C THR A 13 30.11 -10.51 -69.17
N LEU A 14 29.84 -9.22 -68.93
CA LEU A 14 29.65 -8.69 -67.57
C LEU A 14 28.17 -8.63 -67.12
N ALA A 15 27.22 -8.59 -68.05
CA ALA A 15 25.79 -8.40 -67.72
C ALA A 15 25.09 -9.69 -67.25
N THR A 16 25.56 -10.88 -67.66
CA THR A 16 24.92 -12.16 -67.31
C THR A 16 25.32 -12.68 -65.94
N VAL A 17 26.54 -12.39 -65.46
CA VAL A 17 27.00 -12.79 -64.11
C VAL A 17 26.34 -11.95 -63.02
N SER A 18 26.03 -10.67 -63.29
CA SER A 18 25.41 -9.80 -62.30
C SER A 18 23.92 -10.11 -62.07
N LEU A 19 23.20 -10.63 -63.07
CA LEU A 19 21.78 -10.94 -62.94
C LEU A 19 21.53 -12.23 -62.14
N VAL A 20 22.39 -13.24 -62.29
CA VAL A 20 22.26 -14.53 -61.57
C VAL A 20 22.58 -14.37 -60.07
N ALA A 21 23.55 -13.52 -59.72
CA ALA A 21 23.87 -13.22 -58.32
C ALA A 21 22.73 -12.45 -57.60
N CYS A 22 22.05 -11.54 -58.29
CA CYS A 22 20.94 -10.77 -57.72
C CYS A 22 19.68 -11.63 -57.49
N VAL A 23 19.37 -12.56 -58.41
CA VAL A 23 18.20 -13.44 -58.25
C VAL A 23 18.45 -14.50 -57.17
N GLY A 24 19.65 -15.09 -57.10
CA GLY A 24 20.02 -16.05 -56.05
C GLY A 24 20.01 -15.44 -54.65
N GLY A 25 20.53 -14.22 -54.49
CA GLY A 25 20.50 -13.49 -53.23
C GLY A 25 19.08 -13.16 -52.77
N PHE A 26 18.18 -12.81 -53.68
CA PHE A 26 16.79 -12.48 -53.36
C PHE A 26 15.98 -13.70 -52.90
N VAL A 27 16.22 -14.87 -53.51
CA VAL A 27 15.57 -16.12 -53.11
C VAL A 27 16.03 -16.59 -51.73
N VAL A 28 17.33 -16.46 -51.41
CA VAL A 28 17.86 -16.79 -50.08
C VAL A 28 17.34 -15.83 -49.01
N LEU A 29 17.27 -14.53 -49.31
CA LEU A 29 16.74 -13.53 -48.39
C LEU A 29 15.22 -13.74 -48.14
N LEU A 30 14.46 -14.06 -49.19
CA LEU A 30 13.04 -14.36 -49.09
C LEU A 30 12.80 -15.66 -48.30
N HIS A 31 13.62 -16.69 -48.49
CA HIS A 31 13.56 -17.92 -47.71
C HIS A 31 13.87 -17.68 -46.23
N ILE A 32 14.87 -16.84 -45.91
CA ILE A 32 15.19 -16.46 -44.51
C ILE A 32 14.04 -15.67 -43.86
N LEU A 33 13.39 -14.77 -44.61
CA LEU A 33 12.26 -13.97 -44.14
C LEU A 33 11.00 -14.82 -43.92
N LEU A 34 10.73 -15.80 -44.78
CA LEU A 34 9.58 -16.70 -44.66
C LEU A 34 9.80 -17.83 -43.63
N SER A 35 11.04 -18.19 -43.32
CA SER A 35 11.37 -19.28 -42.37
C SER A 35 11.49 -18.81 -40.90
N ARG A 36 11.40 -17.50 -40.62
CA ARG A 36 11.53 -16.94 -39.25
C ARG A 36 10.33 -16.05 -38.87
N PRO A 37 9.16 -16.64 -38.54
CA PRO A 37 7.94 -15.88 -38.25
C PRO A 37 8.05 -14.90 -37.06
N LYS A 38 9.04 -15.09 -36.17
CA LYS A 38 9.29 -14.21 -35.00
C LYS A 38 9.99 -12.89 -35.37
N ALA A 39 10.75 -12.83 -36.47
CA ALA A 39 11.46 -11.62 -36.87
C ALA A 39 10.51 -10.56 -37.47
N LEU A 40 9.52 -11.00 -38.24
CA LEU A 40 8.49 -10.12 -38.81
C LEU A 40 7.57 -9.53 -37.73
N TYR A 41 7.34 -10.26 -36.63
CA TYR A 41 6.61 -9.74 -35.46
C TYR A 41 7.35 -8.55 -34.83
N HIS A 42 8.67 -8.63 -34.69
CA HIS A 42 9.47 -7.54 -34.13
C HIS A 42 9.50 -6.30 -35.02
N ILE A 43 9.61 -6.45 -36.35
CA ILE A 43 9.59 -5.33 -37.29
C ILE A 43 8.21 -4.65 -37.30
N ARG A 44 7.12 -5.43 -37.25
CA ARG A 44 5.75 -4.87 -37.15
C ARG A 44 5.53 -4.16 -35.82
N SER A 45 6.03 -4.70 -34.71
CA SER A 45 5.99 -4.03 -33.40
C SER A 45 6.82 -2.74 -33.35
N PHE A 46 7.94 -2.70 -34.07
CA PHE A 46 8.84 -1.55 -34.13
C PHE A 46 8.25 -0.43 -35.00
N LEU A 47 7.69 -0.76 -36.16
CA LEU A 47 7.02 0.23 -37.03
C LEU A 47 5.72 0.76 -36.40
N GLN A 48 5.01 -0.05 -35.60
CA GLN A 48 3.84 0.38 -34.84
C GLN A 48 4.20 1.17 -33.56
N SER A 49 5.48 1.18 -33.16
CA SER A 49 6.00 2.03 -32.08
C SER A 49 6.35 3.44 -32.55
N SER A 50 6.57 3.64 -33.87
CA SER A 50 6.99 4.92 -34.46
C SER A 50 5.84 5.89 -34.75
N SER A 51 4.58 5.50 -34.56
CA SER A 51 3.40 6.37 -34.70
C SER A 51 2.75 6.75 -33.38
N ARG A 52 3.44 6.54 -32.25
CA ARG A 52 2.96 7.06 -30.96
C ARG A 52 3.09 8.57 -30.96
N GLU A 53 1.94 9.25 -30.99
CA GLU A 53 1.81 10.66 -30.59
C GLU A 53 2.75 10.93 -29.41
N SER A 54 3.50 12.02 -29.51
CA SER A 54 4.21 12.65 -28.39
C SER A 54 3.35 12.57 -27.13
N PRO A 55 3.92 12.16 -25.97
CA PRO A 55 3.13 11.93 -24.77
C PRO A 55 2.37 13.21 -24.44
N LYS A 56 1.05 13.17 -24.63
CA LYS A 56 0.13 14.16 -24.08
C LYS A 56 0.51 14.32 -22.61
N LYS A 57 0.97 15.52 -22.25
CA LYS A 57 1.27 15.96 -20.88
C LYS A 57 0.16 15.37 -20.00
N LEU A 58 0.50 14.41 -19.12
CA LEU A 58 -0.47 13.72 -18.27
C LEU A 58 -1.34 14.79 -17.59
N SER A 59 -2.61 14.87 -17.99
CA SER A 59 -3.55 15.76 -17.32
C SER A 59 -3.67 15.28 -15.89
N ASP A 60 -3.23 16.11 -14.95
CA ASP A 60 -3.42 15.87 -13.53
C ASP A 60 -4.93 15.71 -13.29
N THR A 61 -5.40 14.48 -13.08
CA THR A 61 -6.83 14.22 -12.97
C THR A 61 -7.30 14.83 -11.66
N ASP A 62 -8.13 15.87 -11.72
CA ASP A 62 -8.66 16.50 -10.52
C ASP A 62 -9.66 15.57 -9.82
N TYR A 63 -9.39 15.29 -8.54
CA TYR A 63 -10.23 14.46 -7.69
C TYR A 63 -10.99 15.27 -6.64
N SER A 64 -10.84 16.61 -6.61
CA SER A 64 -11.39 17.54 -5.61
C SER A 64 -12.91 17.37 -5.36
N THR A 65 -13.67 16.99 -6.39
CA THR A 65 -15.13 16.77 -6.35
C THR A 65 -15.55 15.30 -6.29
N VAL A 66 -14.59 14.36 -6.34
CA VAL A 66 -14.87 12.92 -6.31
C VAL A 66 -14.85 12.41 -4.87
N PHE A 67 -15.92 11.74 -4.50
CA PHE A 67 -16.23 11.36 -3.13
C PHE A 67 -16.72 9.90 -3.06
N PRO A 68 -16.26 9.06 -2.10
CA PRO A 68 -16.88 7.76 -1.86
C PRO A 68 -18.32 7.89 -1.35
N PRO A 69 -19.09 6.78 -1.32
CA PRO A 69 -20.45 6.76 -0.81
C PRO A 69 -20.57 7.32 0.62
N SER A 70 -21.58 8.16 0.83
CA SER A 70 -21.90 8.76 2.13
C SER A 70 -22.31 7.71 3.16
N GLN A 71 -21.83 7.85 4.40
CA GLN A 71 -22.25 7.02 5.55
C GLN A 71 -23.40 7.68 6.33
N ARG A 72 -23.96 8.78 5.83
CA ARG A 72 -25.05 9.48 6.52
C ARG A 72 -26.32 8.65 6.75
N PRO A 73 -26.73 7.73 5.86
CA PRO A 73 -27.91 6.91 6.11
C PRO A 73 -27.85 6.06 7.39
N VAL A 74 -26.64 5.69 7.86
CA VAL A 74 -26.49 4.90 9.09
C VAL A 74 -26.47 5.76 10.37
N LEU A 75 -26.30 7.08 10.25
CA LEU A 75 -26.16 7.98 11.41
C LEU A 75 -27.40 7.98 12.31
N GLY A 76 -28.60 7.88 11.72
CA GLY A 76 -29.86 7.82 12.47
C GLY A 76 -30.02 6.58 13.35
N GLN A 77 -29.21 5.53 13.13
CA GLN A 77 -29.18 4.35 14.01
C GLN A 77 -28.34 4.59 15.26
N LEU A 78 -27.45 5.58 15.24
CA LEU A 78 -26.50 5.86 16.32
C LEU A 78 -26.85 7.12 17.11
N ILE A 79 -27.48 8.10 16.46
CA ILE A 79 -27.89 9.36 17.09
C ILE A 79 -29.36 9.64 16.77
N PRO A 80 -30.23 9.84 17.77
CA PRO A 80 -31.67 10.07 17.58
C PRO A 80 -32.00 11.36 16.81
N VAL A 81 -31.14 12.39 16.89
CA VAL A 81 -31.36 13.73 16.29
C VAL A 81 -30.35 13.96 15.16
N ALA A 82 -30.37 13.11 14.13
CA ALA A 82 -29.58 13.36 12.93
C ALA A 82 -30.27 14.45 12.07
N SER A 83 -29.55 15.53 11.75
CA SER A 83 -30.09 16.56 10.85
C SER A 83 -30.43 15.97 9.46
N PRO A 84 -31.40 16.51 8.70
CA PRO A 84 -31.72 16.03 7.36
C PRO A 84 -30.48 16.02 6.48
N GLY A 85 -30.16 14.86 5.91
CA GLY A 85 -28.93 14.69 5.16
C GLY A 85 -28.90 15.41 3.83
N ARG A 86 -27.73 15.95 3.48
CA ARG A 86 -27.46 16.52 2.17
C ARG A 86 -26.10 16.06 1.68
N ASP A 87 -26.07 15.63 0.43
CA ASP A 87 -24.90 15.06 -0.22
C ASP A 87 -23.83 16.13 -0.49
N LEU A 88 -22.59 15.88 -0.04
CA LEU A 88 -21.44 16.75 -0.27
C LEU A 88 -21.03 16.82 -1.74
N SER A 89 -21.47 15.87 -2.58
CA SER A 89 -21.24 15.91 -4.03
C SER A 89 -22.08 16.98 -4.75
N VAL A 90 -23.11 17.52 -4.08
CA VAL A 90 -24.15 18.36 -4.71
C VAL A 90 -24.13 19.82 -4.25
N SER A 91 -23.44 20.17 -3.15
CA SER A 91 -23.46 21.54 -2.60
C SER A 91 -22.11 21.97 -1.99
N PRO A 92 -21.58 23.16 -2.36
CA PRO A 92 -20.36 23.69 -1.77
C PRO A 92 -20.60 24.05 -0.30
N ARG A 93 -19.78 23.48 0.59
CA ARG A 93 -19.89 23.60 2.04
C ARG A 93 -18.54 23.92 2.66
N PRO A 94 -18.52 24.50 3.87
CA PRO A 94 -17.30 24.61 4.66
C PRO A 94 -16.89 23.20 5.11
N VAL A 95 -16.14 22.51 4.24
CA VAL A 95 -15.51 21.25 4.59
C VAL A 95 -14.26 21.56 5.40
N LEU A 96 -14.03 20.79 6.46
CA LEU A 96 -12.90 20.98 7.33
C LEU A 96 -11.57 20.92 6.52
N PRO A 97 -10.72 21.98 6.53
CA PRO A 97 -9.44 21.97 5.84
C PRO A 97 -8.48 20.92 6.40
N LEU A 98 -7.54 20.41 5.61
CA LEU A 98 -6.66 19.28 5.96
C LEU A 98 -5.94 19.39 7.31
N ASP A 99 -5.49 20.60 7.66
CA ASP A 99 -4.69 20.86 8.85
C ASP A 99 -5.53 21.32 10.07
N SER A 100 -6.87 21.32 9.95
CA SER A 100 -7.76 21.84 10.99
C SER A 100 -8.15 20.79 12.01
N ASN A 101 -7.95 21.10 13.29
CA ASN A 101 -8.35 20.23 14.38
C ASN A 101 -9.88 20.27 14.60
N TYR A 102 -10.53 19.11 14.56
CA TYR A 102 -11.99 18.97 14.72
C TYR A 102 -12.51 19.41 16.11
N LEU A 103 -11.66 19.41 17.14
CA LEU A 103 -12.04 19.82 18.49
C LEU A 103 -12.37 21.31 18.55
N SER A 104 -11.52 22.13 17.91
CA SER A 104 -11.66 23.60 17.83
C SER A 104 -12.46 24.08 16.62
N ALA A 105 -12.82 23.18 15.70
CA ALA A 105 -13.58 23.53 14.50
C ALA A 105 -15.03 23.95 14.81
N PRO A 106 -15.64 24.82 13.98
CA PRO A 106 -17.05 25.16 14.09
C PRO A 106 -17.95 23.91 14.03
N SER A 107 -18.95 23.83 14.90
CA SER A 107 -19.88 22.69 14.99
C SER A 107 -20.61 22.40 13.67
N SER A 108 -20.86 23.44 12.86
CA SER A 108 -21.54 23.36 11.56
C SER A 108 -20.62 22.95 10.40
N SER A 109 -19.30 22.86 10.61
CA SER A 109 -18.37 22.40 9.58
C SER A 109 -18.61 20.94 9.25
N TYR A 110 -18.52 20.62 7.96
CA TYR A 110 -18.68 19.25 7.49
C TYR A 110 -17.34 18.55 7.39
N VAL A 111 -17.36 17.26 7.71
CA VAL A 111 -16.29 16.34 7.37
C VAL A 111 -16.58 15.65 6.06
N TYR A 112 -15.55 15.15 5.39
CA TYR A 112 -15.68 14.50 4.09
C TYR A 112 -16.61 13.28 4.13
N SER A 113 -16.83 12.60 5.26
CA SER A 113 -17.82 11.51 5.39
C SER A 113 -19.28 11.96 5.27
N GLY A 114 -19.55 13.28 5.33
CA GLY A 114 -20.89 13.86 5.27
C GLY A 114 -21.49 14.16 6.65
N PHE A 115 -20.75 13.97 7.73
CA PHE A 115 -21.15 14.35 9.09
C PHE A 115 -20.74 15.80 9.38
N THR A 116 -21.41 16.43 10.33
CA THR A 116 -20.96 17.68 10.93
C THR A 116 -20.03 17.40 12.10
N VAL A 117 -19.22 18.39 12.48
CA VAL A 117 -18.40 18.33 13.71
C VAL A 117 -19.28 18.12 14.95
N GLU A 118 -20.48 18.71 14.97
CA GLU A 118 -21.48 18.48 16.03
C GLU A 118 -21.91 17.01 16.11
N GLU A 119 -22.27 16.40 14.99
CA GLU A 119 -22.67 14.99 14.92
C GLU A 119 -21.54 14.07 15.35
N ILE A 120 -20.29 14.36 14.97
CA ILE A 120 -19.11 13.63 15.44
C ILE A 120 -18.95 13.72 16.95
N LYS A 121 -19.09 14.92 17.52
CA LYS A 121 -19.00 15.13 18.98
C LYS A 121 -20.13 14.38 19.70
N ALA A 122 -21.32 14.34 19.11
CA ALA A 122 -22.47 13.61 19.63
C ALA A 122 -22.35 12.08 19.56
N LEU A 123 -21.56 11.53 18.62
CA LEU A 123 -21.21 10.08 18.60
C LEU A 123 -20.43 9.65 19.85
N GLY A 124 -19.72 10.59 20.49
CA GLY A 124 -18.94 10.32 21.68
C GLY A 124 -17.71 9.43 21.45
N ASN A 125 -17.34 8.67 22.48
CA ASN A 125 -16.24 7.71 22.42
C ASN A 125 -16.79 6.31 22.17
N PHE A 126 -16.10 5.55 21.33
CA PHE A 126 -16.47 4.17 21.00
C PHE A 126 -17.90 4.01 20.45
N PRO A 127 -18.30 4.78 19.42
CA PRO A 127 -19.52 4.46 18.70
C PRO A 127 -19.43 3.04 18.11
N ASP A 128 -20.56 2.44 17.75
CA ASP A 128 -20.56 1.15 17.06
C ASP A 128 -19.97 1.31 15.65
N TYR A 129 -18.68 1.00 15.52
CA TYR A 129 -17.96 1.09 14.27
C TYR A 129 -18.40 0.03 13.26
N SER A 130 -19.09 -1.04 13.67
CA SER A 130 -19.64 -2.02 12.74
C SER A 130 -20.82 -1.44 11.97
N ILE A 131 -21.65 -0.62 12.63
CA ILE A 131 -22.73 0.13 12.00
C ILE A 131 -22.17 1.25 11.11
N LEU A 132 -21.20 2.03 11.63
CA LEU A 132 -20.61 3.14 10.87
C LEU A 132 -19.89 2.68 9.58
N SER A 133 -19.15 1.57 9.65
CA SER A 133 -18.48 1.04 8.47
C SER A 133 -19.36 0.16 7.63
N GLY A 134 -20.34 -0.54 8.20
CA GLY A 134 -20.98 -1.69 7.56
C GLY A 134 -20.09 -2.94 7.51
N VAL A 135 -18.99 -2.97 8.26
CA VAL A 135 -18.13 -4.15 8.43
C VAL A 135 -18.54 -4.84 9.74
N PRO A 136 -18.92 -6.12 9.73
CA PRO A 136 -19.38 -6.78 10.94
C PRO A 136 -18.27 -6.84 12.00
N HIS A 137 -18.65 -7.01 13.27
CA HIS A 137 -17.70 -7.35 14.33
C HIS A 137 -17.03 -8.71 14.07
N PRO A 138 -15.79 -8.92 14.55
CA PRO A 138 -15.14 -10.22 14.45
C PRO A 138 -15.82 -11.26 15.36
N THR A 139 -15.65 -12.53 15.02
CA THR A 139 -16.07 -13.63 15.89
C THR A 139 -15.15 -13.74 17.11
N PRO A 140 -15.65 -13.81 18.36
CA PRO A 140 -14.80 -13.96 19.54
C PRO A 140 -14.05 -15.30 19.61
N LEU A 141 -12.75 -15.28 19.95
CA LEU A 141 -11.95 -16.47 20.25
C LEU A 141 -11.87 -16.68 21.78
N LYS A 142 -12.86 -17.40 22.33
CA LYS A 142 -13.01 -17.58 23.79
C LYS A 142 -11.88 -18.36 24.47
N GLN A 143 -11.16 -19.21 23.74
CA GLN A 143 -10.10 -20.09 24.24
C GLN A 143 -8.75 -19.74 23.59
N PHE A 144 -8.53 -18.48 23.24
CA PHE A 144 -7.29 -18.05 22.63
C PHE A 144 -6.13 -18.12 23.63
N ASP A 145 -5.11 -18.92 23.32
CA ASP A 145 -3.87 -18.98 24.08
C ASP A 145 -2.79 -18.23 23.29
N ILE A 146 -2.42 -17.04 23.78
CA ILE A 146 -1.46 -16.19 23.07
C ILE A 146 -0.09 -16.85 22.98
N ASP A 147 0.33 -17.61 23.98
CA ASP A 147 1.66 -18.23 24.04
C ASP A 147 1.78 -19.40 23.05
N LYS A 148 0.65 -19.94 22.57
CA LYS A 148 0.57 -20.97 21.53
C LYS A 148 0.17 -20.44 20.15
N ALA A 149 -0.16 -19.15 20.05
CA ALA A 149 -0.64 -18.57 18.81
C ALA A 149 0.47 -18.53 17.76
N LEU A 150 0.15 -18.99 16.56
CA LEU A 150 1.07 -19.07 15.43
C LEU A 150 0.65 -18.10 14.31
N PRO A 151 1.64 -17.58 13.57
CA PRO A 151 1.40 -16.73 12.41
C PRO A 151 0.56 -17.46 11.36
N ARG A 152 -0.38 -16.77 10.72
CA ARG A 152 -1.18 -17.37 9.64
C ARG A 152 -0.28 -17.69 8.45
N PRO A 153 -0.31 -18.93 7.91
CA PRO A 153 0.52 -19.29 6.77
C PRO A 153 0.20 -18.44 5.53
N TYR A 154 1.19 -17.70 5.03
CA TYR A 154 1.08 -16.93 3.79
C TYR A 154 1.99 -17.52 2.70
N ARG A 155 1.41 -17.76 1.51
CA ARG A 155 2.13 -18.33 0.35
C ARG A 155 2.10 -17.35 -0.83
N PRO A 156 3.10 -16.46 -0.95
CA PRO A 156 3.11 -15.42 -1.98
C PRO A 156 3.44 -15.92 -3.39
N PHE A 157 4.12 -17.06 -3.52
CA PHE A 157 4.59 -17.54 -4.82
C PHE A 157 3.44 -18.11 -5.66
N ARG A 158 3.08 -17.38 -6.72
CA ARG A 158 2.24 -17.87 -7.83
C ARG A 158 3.07 -17.85 -9.11
N TRP A 159 2.85 -18.82 -9.99
CA TRP A 159 3.54 -18.91 -11.26
C TRP A 159 2.99 -17.81 -12.19
N SER A 160 3.88 -16.97 -12.74
CA SER A 160 3.64 -15.70 -13.47
C SER A 160 3.45 -14.45 -12.59
N TYR A 161 4.39 -13.50 -12.68
CA TYR A 161 4.35 -12.22 -11.98
C TYR A 161 3.68 -11.14 -12.83
N HIS A 162 2.57 -10.60 -12.34
CA HIS A 162 1.94 -9.41 -12.88
C HIS A 162 1.84 -8.35 -11.78
N GLN A 163 2.49 -7.21 -11.98
CA GLN A 163 2.38 -6.09 -11.06
C GLN A 163 1.01 -5.43 -11.21
N THR A 164 0.09 -5.85 -10.35
CA THR A 164 -1.27 -5.29 -10.23
C THR A 164 -1.56 -4.98 -8.77
N MET A 165 -2.67 -4.29 -8.51
CA MET A 165 -3.10 -3.96 -7.15
C MET A 165 -3.26 -5.19 -6.24
N SER A 166 -3.63 -6.35 -6.82
CA SER A 166 -3.69 -7.65 -6.15
C SER A 166 -4.50 -7.68 -4.84
N PHE A 167 -5.59 -6.90 -4.77
CA PHE A 167 -6.44 -6.84 -3.59
C PHE A 167 -7.43 -8.01 -3.49
N LYS A 168 -7.80 -8.35 -2.27
CA LYS A 168 -8.94 -9.21 -1.92
C LYS A 168 -9.82 -8.50 -0.90
N LYS A 169 -11.07 -8.96 -0.74
CA LYS A 169 -11.97 -8.49 0.32
C LYS A 169 -11.38 -8.75 1.72
N LEU A 170 -11.71 -7.89 2.68
CA LEU A 170 -11.39 -8.13 4.08
C LEU A 170 -12.03 -9.42 4.63
N GLU A 171 -11.20 -10.29 5.18
CA GLU A 171 -11.63 -11.35 6.09
C GLU A 171 -11.64 -10.75 7.50
N THR A 172 -12.78 -10.21 7.91
CA THR A 172 -12.95 -9.42 9.14
C THR A 172 -12.24 -10.03 10.35
N ASP A 173 -12.40 -11.32 10.59
CA ASP A 173 -11.81 -12.07 11.71
C ASP A 173 -10.29 -12.05 11.78
N PHE A 174 -9.61 -11.68 10.69
CA PHE A 174 -8.16 -11.68 10.52
C PHE A 174 -7.63 -10.26 10.22
N TRP A 175 -8.33 -9.22 10.70
CA TRP A 175 -7.80 -7.86 10.58
C TRP A 175 -6.53 -7.68 11.43
N ILE A 176 -6.58 -8.02 12.71
CA ILE A 176 -5.44 -7.96 13.64
C ILE A 176 -5.19 -9.35 14.18
N GLU A 177 -4.00 -9.87 13.93
CA GLU A 177 -3.59 -11.22 14.31
C GLU A 177 -2.56 -11.13 15.45
N LEU A 178 -2.77 -11.90 16.52
CA LEU A 178 -1.84 -11.97 17.65
C LEU A 178 -1.09 -13.31 17.65
N GLU A 179 0.17 -13.25 18.01
CA GLU A 179 1.10 -14.38 18.03
C GLU A 179 1.76 -14.56 19.40
N SER A 180 2.38 -15.72 19.60
CA SER A 180 3.27 -16.01 20.74
C SER A 180 4.40 -15.00 20.92
N THR A 181 4.79 -14.28 19.87
CA THR A 181 5.82 -13.22 19.94
C THR A 181 5.30 -11.88 20.43
N TYR A 182 4.01 -11.73 20.71
CA TYR A 182 3.35 -10.46 21.06
C TYR A 182 4.13 -9.61 22.08
N ARG A 183 4.53 -10.21 23.21
CA ARG A 183 5.22 -9.51 24.31
C ARG A 183 6.55 -8.93 23.86
N GLU A 184 7.30 -9.73 23.12
CA GLU A 184 8.57 -9.35 22.54
C GLU A 184 8.38 -8.21 21.53
N ARG A 185 7.39 -8.35 20.64
CA ARG A 185 7.11 -7.35 19.59
C ARG A 185 6.70 -6.00 20.16
N VAL A 186 5.83 -5.96 21.17
CA VAL A 186 5.45 -4.69 21.81
C VAL A 186 6.68 -4.01 22.41
N ARG A 187 7.54 -4.74 23.13
CA ARG A 187 8.75 -4.17 23.73
C ARG A 187 9.73 -3.64 22.67
N GLN A 188 9.92 -4.38 21.57
CA GLN A 188 10.75 -3.93 20.45
C GLN A 188 10.23 -2.62 19.86
N ARG A 189 8.91 -2.49 19.67
CA ARG A 189 8.28 -1.28 19.15
C ARG A 189 8.47 -0.09 20.08
N GLN A 190 8.31 -0.30 21.39
CA GLN A 190 8.57 0.73 22.40
C GLN A 190 10.02 1.21 22.37
N ALA A 191 10.98 0.28 22.30
CA ALA A 191 12.41 0.61 22.19
C ALA A 191 12.73 1.39 20.91
N LEU A 192 12.13 0.99 19.77
CA LEU A 192 12.30 1.70 18.51
C LEU A 192 11.74 3.13 18.58
N PHE A 193 10.58 3.34 19.21
CA PHE A 193 10.04 4.68 19.40
C PHE A 193 10.93 5.52 20.32
N ALA A 194 11.45 4.96 21.41
CA ALA A 194 12.40 5.66 22.27
C ALA A 194 13.68 6.08 21.53
N GLN A 195 14.15 5.27 20.58
CA GLN A 195 15.36 5.54 19.81
C GLN A 195 15.15 6.49 18.61
N HIS A 196 14.03 6.34 17.90
CA HIS A 196 13.82 6.99 16.59
C HIS A 196 12.70 8.05 16.59
N GLY A 197 11.87 8.10 17.65
CA GLY A 197 10.83 9.11 17.83
C GLY A 197 9.92 9.29 16.61
N LYS A 198 10.02 10.47 15.98
CA LYS A 198 9.18 10.88 14.84
C LYS A 198 9.39 10.04 13.58
N ASP A 199 10.52 9.37 13.45
CA ASP A 199 10.81 8.51 12.30
C ASP A 199 10.00 7.19 12.32
N VAL A 200 9.35 6.86 13.44
CA VAL A 200 8.45 5.71 13.58
C VAL A 200 7.04 6.08 14.03
N LEU A 201 6.85 7.16 14.80
CA LEU A 201 5.52 7.59 15.23
C LEU A 201 5.38 9.10 15.08
N GLN A 202 4.46 9.52 14.22
CA GLN A 202 4.20 10.94 13.97
C GLN A 202 2.76 11.15 13.54
N ALA A 203 2.19 12.28 13.95
CA ALA A 203 0.90 12.79 13.51
C ALA A 203 1.04 14.27 13.12
N LEU A 204 0.46 14.66 11.99
CA LEU A 204 0.39 16.05 11.55
C LEU A 204 -0.94 16.68 11.98
N PRO A 205 -1.01 18.01 12.19
CA PRO A 205 -2.25 18.69 12.56
C PRO A 205 -3.44 18.31 11.66
N GLY A 206 -4.63 18.24 12.24
CA GLY A 206 -5.85 17.76 11.59
C GLY A 206 -6.04 16.24 11.66
N SER A 207 -5.01 15.44 11.93
CA SER A 207 -5.18 13.98 11.99
C SER A 207 -5.80 13.46 13.28
N GLU A 208 -6.14 14.32 14.25
CA GLU A 208 -6.48 13.93 15.63
C GLU A 208 -7.68 12.98 15.70
N LEU A 209 -8.75 13.30 14.95
CA LEU A 209 -9.94 12.45 14.91
C LEU A 209 -9.69 11.13 14.17
N ALA A 210 -8.82 11.13 13.17
CA ALA A 210 -8.43 9.90 12.47
C ALA A 210 -7.63 8.97 13.38
N CYS A 211 -6.72 9.52 14.17
CA CYS A 211 -5.94 8.78 15.17
C CYS A 211 -6.85 8.21 16.27
N LYS A 212 -7.79 9.01 16.77
CA LYS A 212 -8.81 8.55 17.75
C LYS A 212 -9.67 7.43 17.18
N GLU A 213 -10.25 7.63 16.00
CA GLU A 213 -11.11 6.63 15.35
C GLU A 213 -10.36 5.32 15.09
N LEU A 214 -9.12 5.39 14.59
CA LEU A 214 -8.28 4.21 14.44
C LEU A 214 -8.09 3.47 15.77
N MET A 215 -7.67 4.18 16.82
CA MET A 215 -7.47 3.59 18.13
C MET A 215 -8.74 2.89 18.61
N GLU A 216 -9.88 3.58 18.58
CA GLU A 216 -11.13 3.02 19.07
C GLU A 216 -11.58 1.78 18.26
N MET A 217 -11.45 1.81 16.93
CA MET A 217 -11.75 0.65 16.08
C MET A 217 -10.86 -0.55 16.41
N VAL A 218 -9.56 -0.32 16.60
CA VAL A 218 -8.60 -1.38 16.93
C VAL A 218 -8.89 -1.95 18.31
N LEU A 219 -9.13 -1.11 19.31
CA LEU A 219 -9.42 -1.56 20.67
C LEU A 219 -10.75 -2.32 20.74
N GLN A 220 -11.80 -1.87 20.04
CA GLN A 220 -13.05 -2.63 19.91
C GLN A 220 -12.80 -4.00 19.27
N PHE A 221 -12.03 -4.04 18.17
CA PHE A 221 -11.72 -5.28 17.47
C PHE A 221 -11.03 -6.28 18.39
N ILE A 222 -9.94 -5.90 19.06
CA ILE A 222 -9.16 -6.82 19.90
C ILE A 222 -9.91 -7.22 21.18
N CYS A 223 -10.75 -6.34 21.75
CA CYS A 223 -11.61 -6.71 22.90
C CYS A 223 -12.67 -7.74 22.50
N ILE A 224 -13.25 -7.63 21.31
CA ILE A 224 -14.26 -8.60 20.84
C ILE A 224 -13.58 -9.90 20.40
N ARG A 225 -12.49 -9.81 19.64
CA ARG A 225 -11.79 -10.98 19.08
C ARG A 225 -11.03 -11.78 20.14
N TYR A 226 -10.40 -11.12 21.11
CA TYR A 226 -9.55 -11.73 22.14
C TYR A 226 -10.00 -11.34 23.56
N PRO A 227 -11.22 -11.73 23.98
CA PRO A 227 -11.86 -11.22 25.20
C PRO A 227 -11.18 -11.66 26.51
N ASN A 228 -10.33 -12.69 26.47
CA ASN A 228 -9.52 -13.11 27.61
C ASN A 228 -8.19 -12.35 27.72
N CYS A 229 -7.80 -11.63 26.67
CA CYS A 229 -6.54 -10.88 26.60
C CYS A 229 -6.76 -9.39 26.85
N PHE A 230 -7.89 -8.83 26.40
CA PHE A 230 -8.15 -7.39 26.47
C PHE A 230 -9.56 -7.10 26.97
N GLN A 231 -9.68 -5.97 27.66
CA GLN A 231 -10.96 -5.50 28.17
C GLN A 231 -10.98 -3.98 28.14
N LEU A 232 -12.11 -3.42 27.70
CA LEU A 232 -12.40 -1.99 27.81
C LEU A 232 -13.43 -1.76 28.93
N LYS A 233 -13.10 -0.93 29.93
CA LYS A 233 -14.02 -0.53 31.01
C LYS A 233 -14.17 0.98 31.02
N GLY A 234 -15.28 1.46 30.47
CA GLY A 234 -15.46 2.90 30.25
C GLY A 234 -14.34 3.43 29.35
N ASN A 235 -13.52 4.34 29.87
CA ASN A 235 -12.39 4.93 29.15
C ASN A 235 -11.02 4.34 29.53
N VAL A 236 -11.01 3.23 30.28
CA VAL A 236 -9.78 2.54 30.68
C VAL A 236 -9.65 1.26 29.85
N PHE A 237 -8.57 1.17 29.08
CA PHE A 237 -8.19 -0.03 28.37
C PHE A 237 -7.30 -0.90 29.24
N ILE A 238 -7.62 -2.19 29.33
CA ILE A 238 -6.91 -3.17 30.16
C ILE A 238 -6.33 -4.24 29.26
N ASN A 239 -5.03 -4.44 29.37
CA ASN A 239 -4.29 -5.47 28.64
C ASN A 239 -3.85 -6.54 29.64
N HIS A 240 -4.60 -7.65 29.70
CA HIS A 240 -4.33 -8.77 30.61
C HIS A 240 -3.07 -9.53 30.24
N VAL A 241 -2.66 -9.47 28.97
CA VAL A 241 -1.41 -10.07 28.52
C VAL A 241 -0.26 -9.35 29.21
N LEU A 242 -0.13 -8.03 29.04
CA LEU A 242 0.98 -7.25 29.60
C LEU A 242 0.80 -6.85 31.08
N GLY A 243 -0.40 -6.99 31.64
CA GLY A 243 -0.73 -6.54 32.98
C GLY A 243 -0.85 -5.01 33.10
N THR A 244 -1.08 -4.32 31.98
CA THR A 244 -1.11 -2.85 31.91
C THR A 244 -2.55 -2.31 31.85
N LYS A 245 -2.68 -1.03 32.21
CA LYS A 245 -3.93 -0.27 32.11
C LYS A 245 -3.62 1.12 31.56
N ASP A 246 -4.34 1.53 30.54
CA ASP A 246 -4.20 2.83 29.90
C ASP A 246 -5.50 3.64 30.06
N ASP A 247 -5.37 4.87 30.56
CA ASP A 247 -6.45 5.86 30.50
C ASP A 247 -6.44 6.54 29.12
N LEU A 248 -7.46 6.26 28.33
CA LEU A 248 -7.57 6.71 26.94
C LEU A 248 -7.87 8.21 26.81
N SER A 249 -8.19 8.91 27.92
CA SER A 249 -8.41 10.36 27.90
C SER A 249 -7.11 11.15 28.04
N ALA A 250 -6.09 10.54 28.64
CA ALA A 250 -4.83 11.20 28.96
C ALA A 250 -3.68 10.80 28.02
N LYS A 251 -3.86 9.73 27.23
CA LYS A 251 -2.80 9.15 26.38
C LYS A 251 -3.08 9.40 24.91
N ASP A 252 -2.03 9.74 24.16
CA ASP A 252 -2.13 9.91 22.70
C ASP A 252 -2.62 8.60 22.04
N PRO A 253 -3.59 8.66 21.10
CA PRO A 253 -4.15 7.46 20.48
C PRO A 253 -3.11 6.56 19.78
N LEU A 254 -2.08 7.12 19.14
CA LEU A 254 -1.05 6.31 18.48
C LEU A 254 -0.09 5.67 19.49
N LEU A 255 0.16 6.31 20.64
CA LEU A 255 0.91 5.70 21.73
C LEU A 255 0.15 4.53 22.38
N VAL A 256 -1.17 4.63 22.52
CA VAL A 256 -2.01 3.49 22.95
C VAL A 256 -1.82 2.30 22.00
N LEU A 257 -1.82 2.53 20.69
CA LEU A 257 -1.59 1.49 19.68
C LEU A 257 -0.17 0.93 19.73
N LEU A 258 0.85 1.79 19.86
CA LEU A 258 2.25 1.40 20.01
C LEU A 258 2.44 0.40 21.15
N ASP A 259 1.83 0.68 22.30
CA ASP A 259 2.01 -0.06 23.55
C ASP A 259 1.19 -1.34 23.67
N ASN A 260 0.18 -1.53 22.80
CA ASN A 260 -0.77 -2.62 22.96
C ASN A 260 -0.94 -3.50 21.72
N VAL A 261 -0.54 -3.03 20.52
CA VAL A 261 -0.85 -3.70 19.26
C VAL A 261 0.43 -3.88 18.43
N PRO A 262 0.82 -5.12 18.09
CA PRO A 262 2.05 -5.41 17.35
C PRO A 262 1.87 -5.18 15.84
N GLU A 263 1.13 -4.14 15.45
CA GLU A 263 0.77 -3.81 14.07
C GLU A 263 1.22 -2.40 13.71
N ASP A 264 1.70 -2.21 12.48
CA ASP A 264 1.99 -0.88 11.98
C ASP A 264 0.76 -0.25 11.36
N PHE A 265 0.51 1.03 11.65
CA PHE A 265 -0.62 1.76 11.10
C PHE A 265 -0.16 3.03 10.39
N GLY A 266 -0.60 3.21 9.15
CA GLY A 266 -0.49 4.45 8.39
C GLY A 266 -1.86 5.05 8.11
N ILE A 267 -2.04 6.33 8.40
CA ILE A 267 -3.29 7.07 8.20
C ILE A 267 -3.06 8.09 7.09
N SER A 268 -3.77 7.92 5.98
CA SER A 268 -3.79 8.89 4.89
C SER A 268 -5.10 9.66 4.86
N LEU A 269 -5.02 10.98 4.73
CA LEU A 269 -6.17 11.88 4.73
C LEU A 269 -6.32 12.53 3.36
N ARG A 270 -7.57 12.75 2.94
CA ARG A 270 -7.87 13.43 1.70
C ARG A 270 -7.57 14.92 1.81
N ASP A 271 -6.75 15.43 0.90
CA ASP A 271 -6.54 16.86 0.71
C ASP A 271 -7.79 17.51 0.09
N HIS A 272 -8.18 18.64 0.68
CA HIS A 272 -9.31 19.44 0.26
C HIS A 272 -9.14 20.07 -1.12
N GLN A 273 -7.92 20.44 -1.50
CA GLN A 273 -7.65 21.17 -2.75
C GLN A 273 -7.59 20.20 -3.93
N THR A 274 -6.84 19.12 -3.79
CA THR A 274 -6.58 18.18 -4.90
C THR A 274 -7.48 16.94 -4.89
N GLY A 275 -8.10 16.63 -3.75
CA GLY A 275 -8.83 15.38 -3.54
C GLY A 275 -7.97 14.12 -3.45
N ARG A 276 -6.64 14.26 -3.46
CA ARG A 276 -5.69 13.16 -3.29
C ARG A 276 -5.46 12.82 -1.82
N TYR A 277 -4.97 11.62 -1.57
CA TYR A 277 -4.65 11.15 -0.22
C TYR A 277 -3.18 11.41 0.12
N MET A 278 -2.96 11.97 1.30
CA MET A 278 -1.63 12.29 1.85
C MET A 278 -1.42 11.51 3.13
N LEU A 279 -0.23 10.95 3.35
CA LEU A 279 0.11 10.29 4.62
C LEU A 279 0.22 11.35 5.71
N ARG A 280 -0.65 11.31 6.72
CA ARG A 280 -0.76 12.38 7.73
C ARG A 280 -0.46 11.94 9.15
N ALA A 281 -0.59 10.65 9.44
CA ALA A 281 -0.19 10.11 10.72
C ALA A 281 0.19 8.64 10.60
N GLY A 282 0.89 8.11 11.59
CA GLY A 282 1.16 6.69 11.68
C GLY A 282 2.03 6.29 12.84
N VAL A 283 2.02 4.99 13.12
CA VAL A 283 2.96 4.26 13.97
C VAL A 283 3.51 3.11 13.13
N ILE A 284 4.74 3.25 12.64
CA ILE A 284 5.39 2.35 11.68
C ILE A 284 6.76 1.97 12.23
N CYS A 285 6.80 0.89 12.99
CA CYS A 285 8.02 0.38 13.63
C CYS A 285 8.69 -0.71 12.80
N SER A 286 8.08 -1.15 11.71
CA SER A 286 8.56 -2.29 10.93
C SER A 286 9.05 -1.94 9.53
N SER A 287 9.32 -0.66 9.22
CA SER A 287 9.72 -0.25 7.87
C SER A 287 11.06 -0.84 7.42
N VAL A 288 11.18 -1.07 6.12
CA VAL A 288 12.39 -1.58 5.45
C VAL A 288 12.67 -0.67 4.27
N ASP A 289 13.90 -0.17 4.16
CA ASP A 289 14.35 0.78 3.14
C ASP A 289 13.57 2.12 3.11
N TRP A 290 12.98 2.52 4.23
CA TRP A 290 12.43 3.87 4.47
C TRP A 290 12.05 4.04 5.95
N ASN A 291 11.70 5.26 6.36
CA ASN A 291 11.11 5.57 7.67
C ASN A 291 9.91 6.53 7.53
N LEU A 292 9.07 6.64 8.57
CA LEU A 292 7.86 7.47 8.55
C LEU A 292 8.20 8.95 8.30
N GLY A 293 9.26 9.46 8.90
CA GLY A 293 9.71 10.86 8.78
C GLY A 293 9.96 11.28 7.33
N GLU A 294 10.52 10.39 6.50
CA GLU A 294 10.74 10.62 5.06
C GLU A 294 9.45 10.67 4.23
N LYS A 295 8.35 10.11 4.74
CA LYS A 295 7.11 9.88 3.98
C LYS A 295 5.92 10.71 4.47
N ILE A 296 5.98 11.18 5.71
CA ILE A 296 4.90 11.97 6.32
C ILE A 296 4.68 13.26 5.53
N GLY A 297 3.42 13.63 5.32
CA GLY A 297 3.00 14.78 4.52
C GLY A 297 3.06 14.57 3.01
N LEU A 298 3.50 13.42 2.51
CA LEU A 298 3.57 13.15 1.08
C LEU A 298 2.30 12.46 0.56
N GLY A 299 1.97 12.74 -0.71
CA GLY A 299 0.90 12.04 -1.44
C GLY A 299 1.29 10.62 -1.85
N LEU A 300 0.28 9.82 -2.22
CA LEU A 300 0.45 8.42 -2.62
C LEU A 300 1.55 8.20 -3.70
N PRO A 301 1.69 9.02 -4.76
CA PRO A 301 2.76 8.84 -5.74
C PRO A 301 4.16 9.06 -5.15
N ALA A 302 4.30 10.06 -4.29
CA ALA A 302 5.59 10.44 -3.70
C ALA A 302 6.07 9.41 -2.67
N ILE A 303 5.17 8.83 -1.85
CA ILE A 303 5.57 7.78 -0.91
C ILE A 303 6.06 6.52 -1.65
N HIS A 304 5.50 6.24 -2.83
CA HIS A 304 5.86 5.09 -3.68
C HIS A 304 6.96 5.38 -4.72
N LYS A 305 7.62 6.54 -4.68
CA LYS A 305 8.60 6.97 -5.70
C LYS A 305 9.67 5.93 -6.06
N ARG A 306 10.10 5.09 -5.11
CA ARG A 306 11.14 4.07 -5.31
C ARG A 306 10.61 2.73 -5.84
N VAL A 307 9.29 2.55 -5.91
CA VAL A 307 8.67 1.31 -6.39
C VAL A 307 8.77 1.25 -7.92
N PRO A 308 9.46 0.24 -8.49
CA PRO A 308 9.59 0.10 -9.94
C PRO A 308 8.22 0.05 -10.63
N ASP A 309 8.12 0.68 -11.79
CA ASP A 309 6.90 0.77 -12.61
C ASP A 309 5.65 1.35 -11.92
N TYR A 310 5.77 1.93 -10.72
CA TYR A 310 4.61 2.45 -9.99
C TYR A 310 3.91 3.55 -10.79
N LYS A 311 4.69 4.52 -11.28
CA LYS A 311 4.17 5.66 -12.03
C LYS A 311 3.47 5.21 -13.31
N GLU A 312 4.08 4.29 -14.03
CA GLU A 312 3.62 3.85 -15.35
C GLU A 312 2.44 2.87 -15.27
N LYS A 313 2.43 1.97 -14.27
CA LYS A 313 1.44 0.87 -14.19
C LYS A 313 0.39 1.03 -13.10
N MET A 314 0.69 1.74 -12.01
CA MET A 314 -0.09 1.67 -10.77
C MET A 314 -0.74 3.00 -10.39
N GLU A 315 -0.04 4.13 -10.50
CA GLU A 315 -0.42 5.44 -9.97
C GLU A 315 -1.87 5.81 -10.30
N ARG A 316 -2.23 5.87 -11.58
CA ARG A 316 -3.59 6.23 -12.03
C ARG A 316 -4.67 5.29 -11.51
N SER A 317 -4.35 4.01 -11.35
CA SER A 317 -5.28 3.01 -10.83
C SER A 317 -5.46 3.16 -9.31
N MET A 318 -4.37 3.45 -8.60
CA MET A 318 -4.36 3.69 -7.16
C MET A 318 -5.14 4.94 -6.79
N ASP A 319 -4.80 6.09 -7.37
CA ASP A 319 -5.46 7.36 -7.09
C ASP A 319 -6.97 7.26 -7.30
N ARG A 320 -7.39 6.70 -8.44
CA ARG A 320 -8.81 6.51 -8.76
C ARG A 320 -9.52 5.58 -7.78
N PHE A 321 -8.90 4.45 -7.44
CA PHE A 321 -9.50 3.46 -6.55
C PHE A 321 -9.69 4.03 -5.14
N PHE A 322 -8.61 4.59 -4.58
CA PHE A 322 -8.58 5.14 -3.23
C PHE A 322 -9.49 6.36 -3.08
N THR A 323 -9.62 7.18 -4.11
CA THR A 323 -10.57 8.30 -4.11
C THR A 323 -12.03 7.83 -4.02
N LYS A 324 -12.36 6.60 -4.43
CA LYS A 324 -13.75 6.09 -4.49
C LYS A 324 -14.05 4.94 -3.51
N MET A 325 -13.03 4.38 -2.85
CA MET A 325 -13.17 3.21 -1.98
C MET A 325 -14.27 3.44 -0.92
N PRO A 326 -15.26 2.57 -0.74
CA PRO A 326 -16.29 2.77 0.28
C PRO A 326 -15.81 2.35 1.68
N ALA A 327 -16.51 2.80 2.74
CA ALA A 327 -16.21 2.38 4.12
C ALA A 327 -16.56 0.91 4.39
N ASN A 328 -17.63 0.41 3.77
CA ASN A 328 -18.14 -0.96 3.94
C ASN A 328 -17.41 -2.05 3.13
N GLY A 329 -16.39 -1.67 2.38
CA GLY A 329 -15.63 -2.57 1.53
C GLY A 329 -14.13 -2.49 1.75
N PRO A 330 -13.62 -2.69 2.98
CA PRO A 330 -12.18 -2.76 3.21
C PRO A 330 -11.56 -3.97 2.49
N ILE A 331 -10.28 -3.82 2.16
CA ILE A 331 -9.52 -4.76 1.34
C ILE A 331 -8.22 -5.18 2.03
N GLN A 332 -7.70 -6.35 1.67
CA GLN A 332 -6.36 -6.81 2.02
C GLN A 332 -5.53 -7.08 0.78
N ARG A 333 -4.21 -6.98 0.95
CA ARG A 333 -3.23 -7.56 0.06
C ARG A 333 -2.03 -8.03 0.86
N GLY A 334 -1.29 -8.98 0.30
CA GLY A 334 0.05 -9.27 0.78
C GLY A 334 1.10 -8.61 -0.12
N SER A 335 2.12 -8.09 0.52
CA SER A 335 3.42 -7.79 -0.07
C SER A 335 4.45 -8.72 0.58
N TRP A 336 5.58 -8.93 -0.06
CA TRP A 336 6.62 -9.79 0.50
C TRP A 336 8.00 -9.29 0.06
N GLY A 337 8.99 -9.60 0.88
CA GLY A 337 10.40 -9.29 0.64
C GLY A 337 11.27 -10.36 1.28
N LEU A 338 12.56 -10.37 0.95
CA LEU A 338 13.54 -11.27 1.55
C LEU A 338 14.55 -10.42 2.31
N GLU A 339 14.73 -10.73 3.59
CA GLU A 339 15.69 -10.02 4.44
C GLU A 339 16.60 -11.01 5.15
N MET A 340 17.80 -10.56 5.47
CA MET A 340 18.72 -11.32 6.30
C MET A 340 18.39 -11.06 7.78
N GLY A 341 18.22 -12.14 8.56
CA GLY A 341 17.86 -12.05 9.98
C GLY A 341 16.44 -11.57 10.28
N GLN A 342 16.19 -11.17 11.54
CA GLN A 342 14.88 -10.73 12.02
C GLN A 342 14.82 -9.24 12.47
N PRO A 343 15.55 -8.27 11.84
CA PRO A 343 15.44 -6.86 12.24
C PRO A 343 14.02 -6.33 12.04
N LEU A 344 13.40 -5.73 13.06
CA LEU A 344 12.04 -5.20 12.91
C LEU A 344 12.06 -3.94 12.03
N TYR A 345 13.02 -3.04 12.26
CA TYR A 345 13.18 -1.74 11.61
C TYR A 345 14.52 -1.68 10.87
N LEU A 346 14.49 -1.35 9.58
CA LEU A 346 15.66 -1.20 8.70
C LEU A 346 15.49 0.06 7.84
N PRO A 347 15.76 1.26 8.35
CA PRO A 347 15.75 2.46 7.52
C PRO A 347 16.90 2.39 6.50
N LEU A 348 16.82 3.19 5.44
CA LEU A 348 17.92 3.29 4.48
C LEU A 348 19.18 3.80 5.18
N GLU A 349 20.21 2.97 5.24
CA GLU A 349 21.52 3.46 5.65
C GLU A 349 22.05 4.45 4.62
N VAL A 350 22.50 5.62 5.09
CA VAL A 350 23.51 6.39 4.36
C VAL A 350 24.77 5.54 4.39
N LYS A 351 25.17 4.98 3.24
CA LYS A 351 26.33 4.09 3.05
C LYS A 351 27.41 4.29 4.12
N PRO A 352 27.68 3.29 4.99
CA PRO A 352 28.95 3.20 5.66
C PRO A 352 30.04 2.94 4.61
N SER A 353 31.17 3.62 4.76
CA SER A 353 32.38 3.36 3.98
C SER A 353 32.89 1.94 4.24
N SER A 354 32.98 1.14 3.16
CA SER A 354 33.82 -0.05 2.96
C SER A 354 33.88 -1.15 4.04
N THR A 355 33.69 -2.37 3.54
CA THR A 355 34.26 -3.66 3.97
C THR A 355 33.85 -4.23 5.32
N GLU A 356 33.06 -5.29 5.28
CA GLU A 356 33.46 -6.59 5.86
C GLU A 356 32.62 -7.71 5.24
N SER A 357 33.28 -8.60 4.49
CA SER A 357 32.69 -9.83 3.96
C SER A 357 32.97 -10.97 4.93
N THR A 358 32.12 -11.17 5.93
CA THR A 358 32.13 -12.38 6.73
C THR A 358 31.28 -13.44 6.04
N SER A 359 31.95 -14.50 5.59
CA SER A 359 31.34 -15.73 5.12
C SER A 359 30.71 -16.46 6.30
N ASP A 360 29.51 -16.05 6.69
CA ASP A 360 28.73 -16.77 7.69
C ASP A 360 27.52 -17.43 7.03
N GLN A 361 27.25 -18.68 7.42
CA GLN A 361 26.17 -19.50 6.87
C GLN A 361 24.81 -18.90 7.22
N THR A 362 24.41 -17.89 6.46
CA THR A 362 23.27 -17.06 6.78
C THR A 362 22.01 -17.59 6.09
N PHE A 363 21.05 -18.01 6.90
CA PHE A 363 19.71 -18.36 6.43
C PHE A 363 19.01 -17.09 5.93
N SER A 364 18.52 -17.11 4.70
CA SER A 364 17.63 -16.06 4.18
C SER A 364 16.23 -16.28 4.77
N LEU A 365 15.63 -15.21 5.31
CA LEU A 365 14.29 -15.25 5.86
C LEU A 365 13.33 -14.59 4.88
N MET A 366 12.23 -15.30 4.57
CA MET A 366 11.15 -14.70 3.81
C MET A 366 10.26 -13.92 4.76
N ARG A 367 10.06 -12.66 4.42
CA ARG A 367 9.14 -11.79 5.14
C ARG A 367 7.87 -11.62 4.35
N CYS A 368 6.77 -11.90 5.03
CA CYS A 368 5.44 -11.69 4.52
C CYS A 368 4.86 -10.48 5.23
N ILE A 369 4.53 -9.46 4.44
CA ILE A 369 3.82 -8.28 4.90
C ILE A 369 2.38 -8.44 4.45
N CYS A 370 1.45 -8.68 5.37
CA CYS A 370 0.03 -8.51 5.05
C CYS A 370 -0.29 -7.03 5.24
N ALA A 371 -0.60 -6.33 4.16
CA ALA A 371 -1.08 -4.96 4.20
C ALA A 371 -2.61 -4.96 4.05
N TRP A 372 -3.28 -4.64 5.14
CA TRP A 372 -4.68 -4.24 5.14
C TRP A 372 -4.80 -2.80 4.66
N ILE A 373 -5.78 -2.54 3.80
CA ILE A 373 -6.18 -1.19 3.46
C ILE A 373 -7.67 -1.04 3.70
N GLY A 374 -8.02 -0.34 4.77
CA GLY A 374 -9.39 -0.01 5.15
C GLY A 374 -9.66 1.48 4.97
N ARG A 375 -10.94 1.86 5.00
CA ARG A 375 -11.33 3.26 5.21
C ARG A 375 -11.92 3.37 6.61
N LEU A 376 -11.52 4.39 7.37
CA LEU A 376 -12.13 4.66 8.67
C LEU A 376 -13.60 5.06 8.49
N CYS A 377 -14.43 4.60 9.41
CA CYS A 377 -15.86 4.36 9.25
C CYS A 377 -16.73 5.62 9.10
N GLY A 378 -16.25 6.80 9.50
CA GLY A 378 -16.98 8.02 9.20
C GLY A 378 -16.81 9.17 10.18
N GLY A 379 -16.07 8.99 11.28
CA GLY A 379 -15.75 10.12 12.15
C GLY A 379 -14.72 11.04 11.48
N CYS A 380 -13.66 10.44 10.93
CA CYS A 380 -12.48 11.13 10.45
C CYS A 380 -12.80 12.25 9.46
N PRO A 381 -12.25 13.47 9.66
CA PRO A 381 -12.65 14.62 8.90
C PRO A 381 -12.36 14.47 7.44
N TYR A 382 -11.40 13.60 7.08
CA TYR A 382 -10.76 13.48 5.78
C TYR A 382 -10.92 12.12 5.12
N ARG A 383 -11.93 11.35 5.53
CA ARG A 383 -12.17 9.99 5.02
C ARG A 383 -10.89 9.15 5.06
N ALA A 384 -10.27 9.03 6.23
CA ALA A 384 -8.97 8.38 6.35
C ALA A 384 -8.90 7.01 5.67
N GLN A 385 -7.84 6.80 4.89
CA GLN A 385 -7.39 5.48 4.53
C GLN A 385 -6.43 4.98 5.58
N LEU A 386 -6.77 3.84 6.13
CA LEU A 386 -5.92 3.12 7.04
C LEU A 386 -5.16 2.07 6.25
N CYS A 387 -3.84 2.08 6.34
CA CYS A 387 -3.04 0.92 6.03
C CYS A 387 -2.60 0.27 7.35
N SER A 388 -3.01 -0.97 7.62
CA SER A 388 -2.44 -1.78 8.72
C SER A 388 -1.46 -2.77 8.10
N ILE A 389 -0.25 -2.86 8.63
CA ILE A 389 0.83 -3.69 8.11
C ILE A 389 1.22 -4.71 9.19
N SER A 390 0.79 -5.94 8.95
CA SER A 390 1.11 -7.10 9.77
C SER A 390 2.32 -7.81 9.22
N ARG A 391 3.33 -8.02 10.05
CA ARG A 391 4.59 -8.64 9.65
C ARG A 391 4.79 -9.98 10.29
N HIS A 392 4.86 -10.99 9.43
CA HIS A 392 5.12 -12.37 9.81
C HIS A 392 6.43 -12.82 9.17
N CYS A 393 7.34 -13.38 9.97
CA CYS A 393 8.59 -13.98 9.48
C CYS A 393 8.40 -15.48 9.23
N LEU A 394 8.71 -15.95 8.03
CA LEU A 394 8.74 -17.38 7.70
C LEU A 394 10.20 -17.81 7.49
N LEU A 395 10.62 -18.81 8.26
CA LEU A 395 11.91 -19.47 8.09
C LEU A 395 11.88 -20.31 6.81
N LEU A 396 12.69 -19.93 5.82
CA LEU A 396 13.00 -20.80 4.68
C LEU A 396 14.26 -21.59 5.01
N SER A 397 14.11 -22.85 5.42
CA SER A 397 15.25 -23.77 5.49
C SER A 397 15.53 -24.34 4.09
N ARG A 398 16.80 -24.60 3.77
CA ARG A 398 17.20 -25.31 2.55
C ARG A 398 16.65 -26.74 2.59
N SER A 399 15.42 -26.94 2.12
CA SER A 399 14.99 -28.23 1.59
C SER A 399 15.64 -28.40 0.21
N SER A 400 16.10 -29.61 -0.10
CA SER A 400 16.75 -30.03 -1.36
C SER A 400 15.95 -29.71 -2.64
N LYS A 401 14.71 -29.21 -2.52
CA LYS A 401 13.89 -28.70 -3.65
C LYS A 401 14.09 -27.21 -3.97
N MET A 402 14.78 -26.42 -3.14
CA MET A 402 15.05 -24.98 -3.41
C MET A 402 16.27 -24.73 -4.30
N SER A 403 17.09 -25.75 -4.61
CA SER A 403 18.25 -25.62 -5.50
C SER A 403 17.89 -25.12 -6.90
N HIS A 404 16.66 -25.36 -7.37
CA HIS A 404 16.17 -24.82 -8.64
C HIS A 404 15.69 -23.36 -8.59
N ILE A 405 15.34 -22.84 -7.40
CA ILE A 405 14.88 -21.44 -7.26
C ILE A 405 16.07 -20.47 -7.20
N SER A 406 17.16 -20.87 -6.55
CA SER A 406 18.39 -20.05 -6.52
C SER A 406 19.02 -19.87 -7.90
N LEU A 407 18.96 -20.89 -8.78
CA LEU A 407 19.52 -20.76 -10.13
C LEU A 407 18.69 -19.85 -11.06
N LEU A 408 17.37 -19.75 -10.86
CA LEU A 408 16.48 -18.95 -11.71
C LEU A 408 16.50 -17.44 -11.38
N LEU A 409 16.81 -17.08 -10.13
CA LEU A 409 16.87 -15.67 -9.69
C LEU A 409 18.17 -14.97 -10.10
N PHE A 410 19.28 -15.70 -10.25
CA PHE A 410 20.57 -15.12 -10.66
C PHE A 410 20.78 -15.08 -12.18
N SER A 411 19.92 -15.71 -12.99
CA SER A 411 20.11 -15.73 -14.45
C SER A 411 19.35 -14.63 -15.20
N ARG A 412 18.70 -13.70 -14.51
CA ARG A 412 17.83 -12.67 -15.13
C ARG A 412 17.87 -11.28 -14.46
N PHE A 413 18.95 -10.96 -13.75
CA PHE A 413 19.29 -9.57 -13.42
C PHE A 413 20.45 -9.10 -14.27
#